data_AF-A0A7I8CJU9-F1
#
_entry.id   AF-A0A7I8CJU9-F1
#
_cell.length_a   1.000
_cell.length_b   1.000
_cell.length_c   1.000
_cell.angle_alpha   90.00
_cell.angle_beta   90.00
_cell.angle_gamma   90.00
#
_symmetry.space_group_name_H-M   'P 1'
#
loop_
_entity.id
_entity.type
_entity.pdbx_description
1 polymer ?
#
loop_
_entity_poly.entity_id
_entity_poly.type
_entity_poly.pdbx_seq_one_letter_code
_entity_poly.pdbx_strand_id
1 'polypeptide(L)'
;MTATSNAAEHNHEQPQIGTPRWIEAEVRRYLCSGDYDSSFAGWPGMTFIDVATKADQRLRTALVEETLRRASDFGCQVALPNDLHAWIRNKLAPMAHGLFGADDRSIILDMLDRSVVFLTRQNIAAVLMEEQWLSTAWDVANLYLYSLGVPCLSLQARHIVGLSQETTCYVSMSYFHETDRFTDFVVHEAAHVFHNCKRTAIGVCGSRRHEYLLNIDYFKRETFA
;
A
#
# COMPACT_ATOMS: atom_id res chain seq x y z
N MET A 1 -18.21 -61.38 -10.58
CA MET A 1 -19.16 -60.29 -10.87
C MET A 1 -18.55 -59.01 -10.37
N THR A 2 -18.37 -58.08 -11.30
CA THR A 2 -17.53 -56.88 -11.25
C THR A 2 -18.07 -55.85 -10.28
N ALA A 3 -17.17 -55.35 -9.42
CA ALA A 3 -17.36 -54.13 -8.64
C ALA A 3 -17.18 -52.92 -9.57
N THR A 4 -18.23 -52.14 -9.77
CA THR A 4 -18.14 -50.82 -10.40
C THR A 4 -17.98 -49.76 -9.31
N SER A 5 -16.72 -49.48 -8.97
CA SER A 5 -16.32 -48.26 -8.25
C SER A 5 -16.47 -47.07 -9.20
N ASN A 6 -17.54 -46.30 -9.05
CA ASN A 6 -17.73 -45.05 -9.75
C ASN A 6 -17.08 -43.92 -8.93
N ALA A 7 -15.76 -43.89 -8.91
CA ALA A 7 -15.01 -42.75 -8.41
C ALA A 7 -14.87 -41.75 -9.57
N ALA A 8 -15.72 -40.73 -9.57
CA ALA A 8 -15.56 -39.58 -10.44
C ALA A 8 -14.32 -38.80 -9.98
N GLU A 9 -13.15 -39.17 -10.53
CA GLU A 9 -11.95 -38.35 -10.51
C GLU A 9 -12.29 -37.03 -11.24
N HIS A 10 -12.68 -36.01 -10.50
CA HIS A 10 -12.62 -34.64 -10.97
C HIS A 10 -11.14 -34.26 -11.12
N ASN A 11 -10.55 -34.62 -12.25
CA ASN A 11 -9.34 -34.00 -12.74
C ASN A 11 -9.66 -32.52 -12.95
N HIS A 12 -9.34 -31.68 -11.96
CA HIS A 12 -9.22 -30.25 -12.17
C HIS A 12 -8.00 -30.03 -13.08
N GLU A 13 -8.21 -30.20 -14.39
CA GLU A 13 -7.24 -29.79 -15.40
C GLU A 13 -6.89 -28.32 -15.14
N GLN A 14 -5.63 -28.08 -14.80
CA GLN A 14 -5.12 -26.73 -14.67
C GLN A 14 -5.32 -26.03 -16.03
N PRO A 15 -5.89 -24.82 -16.03
CA PRO A 15 -6.17 -24.14 -17.28
C PRO A 15 -4.86 -23.92 -18.04
N GLN A 16 -4.89 -24.18 -19.35
CA GLN A 16 -3.73 -24.00 -20.21
C GLN A 16 -3.23 -22.55 -20.13
N ILE A 17 -1.92 -22.39 -19.97
CA ILE A 17 -1.24 -21.09 -19.83
C ILE A 17 -1.62 -20.16 -20.99
N GLY A 18 -1.89 -18.89 -20.68
CA GLY A 18 -2.25 -17.86 -21.66
C GLY A 18 -3.71 -17.90 -22.14
N THR A 19 -4.51 -18.90 -21.74
CA THR A 19 -5.95 -18.90 -22.03
C THR A 19 -6.70 -17.91 -21.12
N PRO A 20 -7.90 -17.42 -21.53
CA PRO A 20 -8.70 -16.54 -20.67
C PRO A 20 -8.98 -17.10 -19.28
N ARG A 21 -9.26 -18.41 -19.18
CA ARG A 21 -9.49 -19.10 -17.90
C ARG A 21 -8.24 -19.13 -17.01
N TRP A 22 -7.05 -19.22 -17.60
CA TRP A 22 -5.78 -19.12 -16.87
C TRP A 22 -5.52 -17.71 -16.37
N ILE A 23 -5.77 -16.69 -17.21
CA ILE A 23 -5.65 -15.28 -16.82
C ILE A 23 -6.56 -14.95 -15.63
N GLU A 24 -7.82 -15.39 -15.67
CA GLU A 24 -8.74 -15.23 -14.54
C GLU A 24 -8.27 -15.95 -13.27
N ALA A 25 -7.58 -17.09 -13.41
CA ALA A 25 -7.00 -17.79 -12.27
C ALA A 25 -5.84 -17.00 -11.65
N GLU A 26 -4.97 -16.39 -12.46
CA GLU A 26 -3.89 -15.52 -11.97
C GLU A 26 -4.44 -14.25 -11.32
N VAL A 27 -5.49 -13.63 -11.89
CA VAL A 27 -6.18 -12.50 -11.25
C VAL A 27 -6.74 -12.92 -9.88
N ARG A 28 -7.42 -14.07 -9.80
CA ARG A 28 -7.93 -14.57 -8.50
C ARG A 28 -6.80 -14.87 -7.53
N ARG A 29 -5.69 -15.46 -7.99
CA ARG A 29 -4.51 -15.73 -7.17
C ARG A 29 -3.99 -14.43 -6.55
N TYR A 30 -3.77 -13.42 -7.39
CA TYR A 30 -3.33 -12.10 -6.93
C TYR A 30 -4.30 -11.47 -5.93
N LEU A 31 -5.61 -11.49 -6.20
CA LEU A 31 -6.58 -10.94 -5.24
C LEU A 31 -6.57 -11.70 -3.90
N CYS A 32 -6.43 -13.02 -3.91
CA CYS A 32 -6.51 -13.85 -2.71
C CYS A 32 -5.22 -13.91 -1.88
N SER A 33 -4.04 -13.63 -2.45
CA SER A 33 -2.77 -13.71 -1.72
C SER A 33 -1.84 -12.52 -1.88
N GLY A 34 -2.10 -11.62 -2.83
CA GLY A 34 -1.16 -10.57 -3.24
C GLY A 34 -0.02 -11.08 -4.13
N ASP A 35 0.08 -12.41 -4.34
CA ASP A 35 1.14 -13.00 -5.16
C ASP A 35 0.85 -12.86 -6.65
N TYR A 36 1.90 -12.52 -7.39
CA TYR A 36 1.89 -12.49 -8.85
C TYR A 36 3.26 -12.93 -9.37
N ASP A 37 3.31 -13.35 -10.64
CA ASP A 37 4.59 -13.59 -11.32
C ASP A 37 5.18 -12.27 -11.79
N SER A 38 6.33 -11.87 -11.23
CA SER A 38 7.02 -10.62 -11.60
C SER A 38 7.52 -10.59 -13.05
N SER A 39 7.67 -11.75 -13.68
CA SER A 39 8.04 -11.87 -15.09
C SER A 39 6.83 -11.86 -16.03
N PHE A 40 5.62 -11.99 -15.49
CA PHE A 40 4.36 -12.15 -16.24
C PHE A 40 4.45 -13.24 -17.32
N ALA A 41 5.14 -14.34 -17.04
CA ALA A 41 5.32 -15.42 -18.00
C ALA A 41 3.96 -16.02 -18.38
N GLY A 42 3.74 -16.23 -19.69
CA GLY A 42 2.51 -16.81 -20.21
C GLY A 42 1.35 -15.83 -20.39
N TRP A 43 1.48 -14.58 -19.95
CA TRP A 43 0.51 -13.53 -20.27
C TRP A 43 0.57 -13.13 -21.76
N PRO A 44 -0.57 -12.80 -22.39
CA PRO A 44 -0.62 -12.46 -23.81
C PRO A 44 -0.01 -11.07 -24.08
N GLY A 45 0.78 -10.95 -25.15
CA GLY A 45 1.33 -9.68 -25.61
C GLY A 45 2.36 -9.86 -26.73
N MET A 46 2.72 -8.76 -27.39
CA MET A 46 3.61 -8.77 -28.55
C MET A 46 5.10 -8.67 -28.16
N THR A 47 5.39 -8.03 -27.03
CA THR A 47 6.73 -7.83 -26.48
C THR A 47 6.71 -8.01 -24.97
N PHE A 48 7.86 -8.21 -24.35
CA PHE A 48 7.96 -8.32 -22.88
C PHE A 48 7.36 -7.08 -22.16
N ILE A 49 7.61 -5.87 -22.67
CA ILE A 49 7.07 -4.63 -22.09
C ILE A 49 5.54 -4.57 -22.24
N ASP A 50 5.01 -4.95 -23.41
CA ASP A 50 3.58 -4.99 -23.68
C ASP A 50 2.86 -6.00 -22.77
N VAL A 51 3.47 -7.18 -22.59
CA VAL A 51 2.99 -8.22 -21.66
C VAL A 51 2.92 -7.66 -20.24
N ALA A 52 4.02 -7.11 -19.73
CA ALA A 52 4.09 -6.58 -18.37
C ALA A 52 3.09 -5.45 -18.14
N THR A 53 2.99 -4.50 -19.08
CA THR A 53 2.05 -3.37 -19.00
C THR A 53 0.60 -3.84 -18.95
N LYS A 54 0.21 -4.78 -19.83
CA LYS A 54 -1.17 -5.29 -19.88
C LYS A 54 -1.51 -6.14 -18.66
N ALA A 55 -0.58 -6.96 -18.20
CA ALA A 55 -0.77 -7.80 -17.02
C ALA A 55 -0.91 -6.94 -15.75
N ASP A 56 0.00 -5.97 -15.55
CA ASP A 56 -0.06 -5.02 -14.45
C ASP A 56 -1.39 -4.24 -14.45
N GLN A 57 -1.76 -3.63 -15.59
CA GLN A 57 -3.03 -2.93 -15.73
C GLN A 57 -4.23 -3.83 -15.39
N ARG A 58 -4.22 -5.09 -15.84
CA ARG A 58 -5.32 -6.04 -15.58
C ARG A 58 -5.44 -6.36 -14.09
N LEU A 59 -4.33 -6.61 -13.42
CA LEU A 59 -4.31 -6.91 -11.99
C LEU A 59 -4.75 -5.71 -11.14
N ARG A 60 -4.28 -4.50 -11.46
CA ARG A 60 -4.71 -3.26 -10.78
C ARG A 60 -6.20 -2.98 -10.96
N THR A 61 -6.68 -3.12 -12.19
CA THR A 61 -8.11 -2.92 -12.48
C THR A 61 -8.97 -3.87 -11.64
N ALA A 62 -8.58 -5.15 -11.59
CA ALA A 62 -9.30 -6.14 -10.78
C ALA A 62 -9.21 -5.83 -9.27
N LEU A 63 -8.06 -5.35 -8.78
CA LEU A 63 -7.88 -4.93 -7.39
C LEU A 63 -8.79 -3.76 -7.03
N VAL A 64 -8.84 -2.73 -7.88
CA VAL A 64 -9.72 -1.56 -7.69
C VAL A 64 -11.18 -1.99 -7.69
N GLU A 65 -11.61 -2.76 -8.69
CA GLU A 65 -12.99 -3.25 -8.80
C GLU A 65 -13.41 -4.02 -7.54
N GLU A 66 -12.58 -4.97 -7.09
CA GLU A 66 -12.90 -5.79 -5.92
C GLU A 66 -12.86 -4.97 -4.62
N THR A 67 -11.91 -4.05 -4.47
CA THR A 67 -11.82 -3.15 -3.31
C THR A 67 -13.05 -2.27 -3.20
N LEU A 68 -13.44 -1.62 -4.29
CA LEU A 68 -14.63 -0.76 -4.33
C LEU A 68 -15.92 -1.56 -4.14
N ARG A 69 -16.00 -2.77 -4.69
CA ARG A 69 -17.14 -3.67 -4.51
C ARG A 69 -17.33 -4.05 -3.04
N ARG A 70 -16.25 -4.32 -2.31
CA ARG A 70 -16.34 -4.63 -0.86
C ARG A 70 -16.64 -3.42 0.00
N ALA A 71 -16.16 -2.25 -0.42
CA ALA A 71 -16.42 -0.98 0.26
C ALA A 71 -17.80 -0.37 -0.05
N SER A 72 -18.55 -0.88 -1.04
CA SER A 72 -19.75 -0.23 -1.58
C SER A 72 -20.80 0.09 -0.52
N ASP A 73 -20.97 -0.81 0.44
CA ASP A 73 -22.04 -0.78 1.44
C ASP A 73 -21.62 -0.06 2.72
N PHE A 74 -20.34 0.34 2.82
CA PHE A 74 -19.75 0.89 4.04
C PHE A 74 -19.27 2.32 3.80
N GLY A 75 -20.13 3.27 4.19
CA GLY A 75 -19.77 4.68 4.29
C GLY A 75 -19.22 5.00 5.67
N CYS A 76 -17.95 4.73 5.93
CA CYS A 76 -17.30 5.30 7.12
C CYS A 76 -17.22 6.82 6.93
N GLN A 77 -18.15 7.57 7.55
CA GLN A 77 -18.12 9.02 7.57
C GLN A 77 -17.16 9.49 8.66
N VAL A 78 -15.87 9.41 8.36
CA VAL A 78 -14.86 10.06 9.17
C VAL A 78 -14.86 11.55 8.85
N ALA A 79 -15.03 12.40 9.86
CA ALA A 79 -14.90 13.85 9.70
C ALA A 79 -13.41 14.20 9.57
N LEU A 80 -12.98 14.46 8.33
CA LEU A 80 -11.65 14.98 8.06
C LEU A 80 -11.53 16.44 8.54
N PRO A 81 -10.33 16.86 8.98
CA PRO A 81 -10.01 18.28 9.09
C PRO A 81 -10.29 19.01 7.77
N ASN A 82 -10.87 20.21 7.85
CA ASN A 82 -11.16 21.03 6.66
C ASN A 82 -9.90 21.35 5.85
N ASP A 83 -8.78 21.53 6.54
CA ASP A 83 -7.45 21.69 5.95
C ASP A 83 -6.54 20.56 6.45
N LEU A 84 -6.49 19.48 5.66
CA LEU A 84 -5.71 18.29 5.99
C LEU A 84 -4.20 18.57 5.95
N HIS A 85 -3.75 19.43 5.06
CA HIS A 85 -2.33 19.80 4.94
C HIS A 85 -1.85 20.58 6.15
N ALA A 86 -2.60 21.61 6.57
CA ALA A 86 -2.31 22.33 7.81
C ALA A 86 -2.36 21.40 9.02
N TRP A 87 -3.31 20.45 9.05
CA TRP A 87 -3.39 19.46 10.11
C TRP A 87 -2.15 18.55 10.17
N ILE A 88 -1.73 17.96 9.04
CA ILE A 88 -0.52 17.10 8.95
C ILE A 88 0.71 17.89 9.40
N ARG A 89 0.89 19.10 8.87
CA ARG A 89 2.03 19.95 9.23
C ARG A 89 2.09 20.22 10.73
N ASN A 90 0.96 20.59 11.35
CA ASN A 90 0.88 20.85 12.78
C ASN A 90 1.14 19.58 13.61
N LYS A 91 0.61 18.44 13.15
CA LYS A 91 0.78 17.14 13.80
C LYS A 91 2.26 16.71 13.83
N LEU A 92 2.97 16.91 12.72
CA LEU A 92 4.34 16.44 12.55
C LEU A 92 5.41 17.48 12.96
N ALA A 93 5.02 18.74 13.18
CA ALA A 93 5.91 19.81 13.60
C ALA A 93 6.77 19.49 14.84
N PRO A 94 6.23 18.93 15.94
CA PRO A 94 7.05 18.60 17.11
C PRO A 94 8.19 17.62 16.79
N MET A 95 7.90 16.59 15.98
CA MET A 95 8.88 15.59 15.57
C MET A 95 9.97 16.24 14.69
N ALA A 96 9.59 17.03 13.69
CA ALA A 96 10.55 17.73 12.84
C ALA A 96 11.42 18.73 13.63
N HIS A 97 10.83 19.46 14.57
CA HIS A 97 11.54 20.41 15.42
C HIS A 97 12.55 19.76 16.36
N GLY A 98 12.22 18.57 16.88
CA GLY A 98 13.09 17.80 17.76
C GLY A 98 14.27 17.15 17.05
N LEU A 99 14.08 16.73 15.80
CA LEU A 99 15.08 15.94 15.06
C LEU A 99 15.97 16.76 14.12
N PHE A 100 15.49 17.91 13.63
CA PHE A 100 16.20 18.69 12.62
C PHE A 100 16.50 20.13 13.05
N GLY A 101 17.63 20.63 12.56
CA GLY A 101 18.09 22.02 12.78
C GLY A 101 17.18 23.04 12.09
N ALA A 102 17.23 24.29 12.55
CA ALA A 102 16.33 25.36 12.09
C ALA A 102 16.31 25.54 10.56
N ASP A 103 17.47 25.41 9.91
CA ASP A 103 17.63 25.63 8.47
C ASP A 103 16.92 24.57 7.61
N ASP A 104 16.81 23.34 8.10
CA ASP A 104 16.21 22.21 7.35
C ASP A 104 14.71 22.04 7.64
N ARG A 105 14.19 22.58 8.75
CA ARG A 105 12.82 22.30 9.25
C ARG A 105 11.70 22.58 8.25
N SER A 106 11.75 23.72 7.55
CA SER A 106 10.69 24.08 6.59
C SER A 106 10.64 23.07 5.45
N ILE A 107 11.80 22.66 4.94
CA ILE A 107 11.90 21.70 3.83
C ILE A 107 11.43 20.31 4.28
N ILE A 108 11.80 19.89 5.49
CA ILE A 108 11.33 18.64 6.09
C ILE A 108 9.80 18.64 6.22
N LEU A 109 9.21 19.72 6.74
CA LEU A 109 7.77 19.81 6.93
C LEU A 109 7.01 19.84 5.60
N ASP A 110 7.53 20.54 4.59
CA ASP A 110 6.95 20.55 3.25
C ASP A 110 7.01 19.16 2.59
N MET A 111 8.06 18.39 2.86
CA MET A 111 8.14 17.00 2.40
C MET A 111 7.10 16.13 3.12
N LEU A 112 7.08 16.15 4.45
CA LEU A 112 6.16 15.32 5.24
C LEU A 112 4.68 15.58 4.93
N ASP A 113 4.33 16.84 4.69
CA ASP A 113 2.99 17.25 4.27
C ASP A 113 2.54 16.58 2.96
N ARG A 114 3.48 16.32 2.04
CA ARG A 114 3.22 15.62 0.77
C ARG A 114 3.35 14.10 0.90
N SER A 115 4.04 13.62 1.93
CA SER A 115 4.27 12.19 2.15
C SER A 115 3.04 11.47 2.69
N VAL A 116 2.22 12.14 3.51
CA VAL A 116 1.08 11.48 4.16
C VAL A 116 -0.15 11.47 3.25
N VAL A 117 -0.62 10.27 2.93
CA VAL A 117 -1.81 10.02 2.11
C VAL A 117 -2.84 9.25 2.93
N PHE A 118 -3.88 9.93 3.38
CA PHE A 118 -5.03 9.27 3.99
C PHE A 118 -5.85 8.54 2.92
N LEU A 119 -6.14 7.26 3.15
CA LEU A 119 -6.90 6.43 2.20
C LEU A 119 -8.39 6.69 2.33
N THR A 120 -8.96 7.37 1.35
CA THR A 120 -10.37 7.76 1.31
C THR A 120 -11.08 7.06 0.17
N ARG A 121 -12.42 7.05 0.21
CA ARG A 121 -13.23 6.56 -0.91
C ARG A 121 -12.95 7.34 -2.20
N GLN A 122 -12.57 8.61 -2.09
CA GLN A 122 -12.35 9.51 -3.21
C GLN A 122 -11.00 9.26 -3.92
N ASN A 123 -9.97 8.79 -3.20
CA ASN A 123 -8.64 8.61 -3.78
C ASN A 123 -8.19 7.15 -3.92
N ILE A 124 -8.82 6.18 -3.23
CA ILE A 124 -8.31 4.80 -3.17
C ILE A 124 -8.12 4.18 -4.56
N ALA A 125 -9.05 4.42 -5.50
CA ALA A 125 -8.93 3.90 -6.85
C ALA A 125 -7.68 4.44 -7.58
N ALA A 126 -7.40 5.74 -7.46
CA ALA A 126 -6.21 6.35 -8.06
C ALA A 126 -4.94 5.84 -7.39
N VAL A 127 -4.91 5.78 -6.05
CA VAL A 127 -3.77 5.27 -5.28
C VAL A 127 -3.40 3.84 -5.72
N LEU A 128 -4.37 2.93 -5.83
CA LEU A 128 -4.11 1.55 -6.24
C LEU A 128 -3.64 1.43 -7.70
N MET A 129 -4.09 2.33 -8.57
CA MET A 129 -3.67 2.38 -9.96
C MET A 129 -2.24 2.91 -10.13
N GLU A 130 -1.85 3.89 -9.31
CA GLU A 130 -0.56 4.61 -9.44
C GLU A 130 0.57 4.01 -8.59
N GLU A 131 0.22 3.19 -7.58
CA GLU A 131 1.18 2.56 -6.67
C GLU A 131 2.27 1.78 -7.44
N GLN A 132 3.54 1.96 -7.11
CA GLN A 132 4.65 1.41 -7.88
C GLN A 132 4.67 -0.13 -7.90
N TRP A 133 4.33 -0.77 -6.78
CA TRP A 133 4.43 -2.23 -6.64
C TRP A 133 3.05 -2.86 -6.44
N LEU A 134 2.74 -3.90 -7.23
CA LEU A 134 1.48 -4.63 -7.10
C LEU A 134 1.28 -5.26 -5.71
N SER A 135 2.37 -5.69 -5.06
CA SER A 135 2.32 -6.17 -3.68
C SER A 135 1.89 -5.08 -2.71
N THR A 136 2.45 -3.88 -2.84
CA THR A 136 2.10 -2.73 -2.00
C THR A 136 0.69 -2.25 -2.28
N ALA A 137 0.27 -2.22 -3.55
CA ALA A 137 -1.12 -1.91 -3.90
C ALA A 137 -2.08 -2.88 -3.20
N TRP A 138 -1.75 -4.17 -3.17
CA TRP A 138 -2.55 -5.17 -2.47
C TRP A 138 -2.60 -4.93 -0.95
N ASP A 139 -1.47 -4.60 -0.32
CA ASP A 139 -1.44 -4.24 1.11
C ASP A 139 -2.25 -2.97 1.40
N VAL A 140 -2.14 -1.94 0.56
CA VAL A 140 -2.88 -0.67 0.66
C VAL A 140 -4.40 -0.89 0.51
N ALA A 141 -4.82 -1.78 -0.40
CA ALA A 141 -6.23 -2.15 -0.54
C ALA A 141 -6.76 -2.81 0.75
N ASN A 142 -5.99 -3.70 1.36
CA ASN A 142 -6.37 -4.34 2.63
C ASN A 142 -6.35 -3.37 3.81
N LEU A 143 -5.38 -2.44 3.87
CA LEU A 143 -5.35 -1.35 4.85
C LEU A 143 -6.65 -0.53 4.76
N TYR A 144 -7.05 -0.13 3.56
CA TYR A 144 -8.30 0.59 3.33
C TYR A 144 -9.53 -0.22 3.76
N LEU A 145 -9.66 -1.48 3.34
CA LEU A 145 -10.80 -2.34 3.72
C LEU A 145 -10.87 -2.55 5.24
N TYR A 146 -9.73 -2.81 5.87
CA TYR A 146 -9.62 -2.96 7.32
C TYR A 146 -10.08 -1.69 8.05
N SER A 147 -9.71 -0.51 7.54
CA SER A 147 -10.14 0.78 8.10
C SER A 147 -11.66 0.99 8.11
N LEU A 148 -12.37 0.35 7.17
CA LEU A 148 -13.83 0.40 7.07
C LEU A 148 -14.51 -0.66 7.95
N GLY A 149 -13.74 -1.56 8.57
CA GLY A 149 -14.28 -2.70 9.32
C GLY A 149 -14.90 -3.78 8.42
N VAL A 150 -14.53 -3.84 7.13
CA VAL A 150 -15.03 -4.84 6.19
C VAL A 150 -14.02 -5.96 5.98
N PRO A 151 -14.44 -7.16 5.52
CA PRO A 151 -13.51 -8.25 5.27
C PRO A 151 -12.43 -7.90 4.22
N CYS A 152 -11.17 -8.00 4.64
CA CYS A 152 -9.98 -7.92 3.79
C CYS A 152 -10.02 -8.92 2.63
N LEU A 153 -9.26 -8.65 1.55
CA LEU A 153 -9.17 -9.48 0.35
C LEU A 153 -8.80 -10.93 0.66
N SER A 154 -7.96 -11.13 1.69
CA SER A 154 -7.55 -12.41 2.22
C SER A 154 -7.64 -12.46 3.74
N LEU A 155 -7.87 -13.65 4.29
CA LEU A 155 -7.78 -13.91 5.73
C LEU A 155 -6.34 -13.84 6.26
N GLN A 156 -5.34 -13.90 5.36
CA GLN A 156 -3.93 -13.78 5.69
C GLN A 156 -3.41 -12.34 5.56
N ALA A 157 -4.27 -11.40 5.11
CA ALA A 157 -3.90 -10.00 5.00
C ALA A 157 -3.51 -9.44 6.38
N ARG A 158 -2.44 -8.64 6.41
CA ARG A 158 -2.00 -8.00 7.65
C ARG A 158 -2.99 -6.91 8.05
N HIS A 159 -3.36 -6.90 9.33
CA HIS A 159 -4.22 -5.86 9.90
C HIS A 159 -3.36 -4.65 10.29
N ILE A 160 -2.87 -3.93 9.28
CA ILE A 160 -2.09 -2.70 9.45
C ILE A 160 -2.99 -1.47 9.42
N VAL A 161 -2.59 -0.41 10.12
CA VAL A 161 -3.29 0.88 10.17
C VAL A 161 -2.54 1.99 9.41
N GLY A 162 -1.30 1.71 9.02
CA GLY A 162 -0.41 2.54 8.24
C GLY A 162 0.54 1.68 7.42
N LEU A 163 1.06 2.24 6.34
CA LEU A 163 2.12 1.64 5.52
C LEU A 163 2.99 2.73 4.92
N SER A 164 4.30 2.64 5.16
CA SER A 164 5.28 3.54 4.57
C SER A 164 6.09 2.85 3.47
N GLN A 165 6.11 3.45 2.29
CA GLN A 165 6.95 3.04 1.17
C GLN A 165 7.67 4.24 0.57
N GLU A 166 8.99 4.13 0.46
CA GLU A 166 9.85 5.24 0.01
C GLU A 166 9.52 6.51 0.80
N THR A 167 8.99 7.55 0.13
CA THR A 167 8.62 8.82 0.75
C THR A 167 7.11 8.99 0.93
N THR A 168 6.33 7.93 0.78
CA THR A 168 4.86 7.97 0.91
C THR A 168 4.41 7.13 2.10
N CYS A 169 3.47 7.66 2.87
CA CYS A 169 2.83 7.05 4.02
C CYS A 169 1.34 6.93 3.75
N TYR A 170 0.87 5.71 3.49
CA TYR A 170 -0.56 5.43 3.41
C TYR A 170 -1.12 5.25 4.81
N VAL A 171 -2.16 6.01 5.13
CA VAL A 171 -2.71 6.05 6.48
C VAL A 171 -4.20 5.75 6.46
N SER A 172 -4.62 4.90 7.39
CA SER A 172 -6.03 4.55 7.61
C SER A 172 -6.82 5.76 8.12
N MET A 173 -8.05 5.92 7.61
CA MET A 173 -9.00 6.90 8.13
C MET A 173 -9.48 6.59 9.54
N SER A 174 -9.29 5.35 10.03
CA SER A 174 -9.56 4.98 11.43
C SER A 174 -8.76 5.82 12.43
N TYR A 175 -7.69 6.50 11.99
CA TYR A 175 -6.87 7.38 12.81
C TYR A 175 -7.71 8.43 13.56
N PHE A 176 -8.68 9.02 12.89
CA PHE A 176 -9.51 10.07 13.47
C PHE A 176 -10.57 9.54 14.45
N HIS A 177 -10.74 8.21 14.54
CA HIS A 177 -11.55 7.54 15.56
C HIS A 177 -10.72 6.90 16.66
N GLU A 178 -9.39 6.89 16.53
CA GLU A 178 -8.51 6.33 17.54
C GLU A 178 -8.60 7.15 18.84
N THR A 179 -8.77 6.45 19.96
CA THR A 179 -8.93 7.04 21.29
C THR A 179 -7.73 6.80 22.17
N ASP A 180 -6.90 5.81 21.85
CA ASP A 180 -5.61 5.63 22.51
C ASP A 180 -4.62 6.70 22.07
N ARG A 181 -4.30 7.60 23.00
CA ARG A 181 -3.34 8.69 22.82
C ARG A 181 -1.93 8.24 22.47
N PHE A 182 -1.58 6.97 22.70
CA PHE A 182 -0.26 6.42 22.37
C PHE A 182 -0.21 5.73 21.00
N THR A 183 -1.36 5.48 20.39
CA THR A 183 -1.47 4.87 19.06
C THR A 183 -1.45 5.98 18.01
N ASP A 184 -0.29 6.59 17.81
CA ASP A 184 -0.08 7.69 16.86
C ASP A 184 0.57 7.21 15.56
N PHE A 185 -0.20 6.47 14.78
CA PHE A 185 0.34 5.87 13.56
C PHE A 185 0.63 6.89 12.45
N VAL A 186 0.06 8.10 12.48
CA VAL A 186 0.49 9.17 11.56
C VAL A 186 1.95 9.58 11.84
N VAL A 187 2.30 9.75 13.12
CA VAL A 187 3.68 10.07 13.51
C VAL A 187 4.61 8.89 13.23
N HIS A 188 4.18 7.67 13.54
CA HIS A 188 4.92 6.44 13.27
C HIS A 188 5.27 6.29 11.78
N GLU A 189 4.26 6.36 10.91
CA GLU A 189 4.50 6.25 9.46
C GLU A 189 5.39 7.39 8.95
N ALA A 190 5.15 8.63 9.41
CA ALA A 190 5.99 9.77 9.04
C ALA A 190 7.46 9.60 9.48
N ALA A 191 7.73 8.90 10.59
CA ALA A 191 9.08 8.60 11.04
C ALA A 191 9.82 7.67 10.06
N HIS A 192 9.09 6.76 9.39
CA HIS A 192 9.68 5.90 8.36
C HIS A 192 10.21 6.68 7.16
N VAL A 193 9.58 7.80 6.81
CA VAL A 193 10.04 8.67 5.72
C VAL A 193 11.47 9.15 5.95
N PHE A 194 11.88 9.41 7.19
CA PHE A 194 13.22 9.96 7.45
C PHE A 194 14.37 9.01 7.10
N HIS A 195 14.17 7.71 7.21
CA HIS A 195 15.19 6.72 6.89
C HIS A 195 15.01 6.08 5.50
N ASN A 196 13.96 6.48 4.78
CA ASN A 196 13.73 6.12 3.39
C ASN A 196 14.04 7.28 2.42
N CYS A 197 13.92 8.53 2.88
CA CYS A 197 14.16 9.72 2.07
C CYS A 197 15.64 10.10 2.04
N LYS A 198 16.20 10.24 0.83
CA LYS A 198 17.54 10.78 0.62
C LYS A 198 17.53 12.31 0.78
N ARG A 199 18.56 12.88 1.42
CA ARG A 199 18.69 14.33 1.61
C ARG A 199 18.62 15.10 0.28
N THR A 200 19.26 14.58 -0.75
CA THR A 200 19.29 15.20 -2.08
C THR A 200 17.93 15.21 -2.77
N ALA A 201 17.03 14.28 -2.43
CA ALA A 201 15.68 14.23 -3.01
C ALA A 201 14.84 15.45 -2.61
N ILE A 202 15.17 16.08 -1.47
CA ILE A 202 14.49 17.27 -0.95
C ILE A 202 15.35 18.54 -1.04
N GLY A 203 16.44 18.51 -1.81
CA GLY A 203 17.32 19.67 -1.98
C GLY A 203 18.21 19.98 -0.77
N VAL A 204 18.32 19.05 0.18
CA VAL A 204 19.20 19.19 1.34
C VAL A 204 20.57 18.58 1.04
N CYS A 205 21.64 19.25 1.46
CA CYS A 205 23.01 18.77 1.23
C CYS A 205 23.21 17.36 1.82
N GLY A 206 23.53 16.40 0.95
CA GLY A 206 23.87 15.04 1.32
C GLY A 206 25.39 14.81 1.34
N SER A 207 25.82 13.75 2.02
CA SER A 207 27.19 13.22 1.90
C SER A 207 27.14 11.70 1.86
N ARG A 208 28.24 11.03 1.47
CA ARG A 208 28.30 9.56 1.45
C ARG A 208 28.07 8.92 2.83
N ARG A 209 28.25 9.69 3.91
CA ARG A 209 27.95 9.28 5.30
C ARG A 209 26.59 9.76 5.80
N HIS A 210 25.91 10.63 5.06
CA HIS A 210 24.59 11.21 5.39
C HIS A 210 23.75 11.23 4.10
N GLU A 211 23.45 10.03 3.60
CA GLU A 211 22.67 9.88 2.37
C GLU A 211 21.18 10.10 2.65
N TYR A 212 20.69 9.55 3.77
CA TYR A 212 19.31 9.67 4.23
C TYR A 212 19.14 10.81 5.24
N LEU A 213 17.90 11.23 5.50
CA LEU A 213 17.63 12.28 6.50
C LEU A 213 18.07 11.83 7.89
N LEU A 214 17.79 10.57 8.24
CA LEU A 214 18.30 9.90 9.42
C LEU A 214 18.91 8.55 9.04
N ASN A 215 20.17 8.33 9.41
CA ASN A 215 20.83 7.05 9.23
C ASN A 215 20.50 6.13 10.40
N ILE A 216 19.51 5.26 10.21
CA ILE A 216 19.08 4.29 11.21
C ILE A 216 19.26 2.89 10.62
N ASP A 217 19.94 2.02 11.37
CA ASP A 217 20.12 0.61 11.01
C ASP A 217 18.75 -0.03 10.78
N TYR A 218 18.64 -0.88 9.75
CA TYR A 218 17.35 -1.45 9.34
C TYR A 218 16.56 -2.08 10.48
N PHE A 219 17.22 -2.87 11.34
CA PHE A 219 16.58 -3.56 12.47
C PHE A 219 16.15 -2.63 13.63
N LYS A 220 16.54 -1.34 13.60
CA LYS A 220 16.16 -0.34 14.60
C LYS A 220 15.07 0.61 14.11
N ARG A 221 14.68 0.52 12.83
CA ARG A 221 13.74 1.46 12.20
C ARG A 221 12.37 1.44 12.88
N GLU A 222 11.84 0.25 13.16
CA GLU A 222 10.57 0.05 13.87
C GLU A 222 10.61 0.47 15.34
N THR A 223 11.79 0.45 15.97
CA THR A 223 11.94 0.92 17.37
C THR A 223 12.09 2.42 17.45
N PHE A 224 12.58 3.03 16.37
CA PHE A 224 12.70 4.48 16.26
C PHE A 224 11.36 5.14 15.96
N ALA A 225 10.61 4.56 15.00
CA ALA A 225 9.25 4.96 14.69
C ALA A 225 8.29 4.64 15.85
#